data_AF-A0A3L7UML1-F1
#
_entry.id   AF-A0A3L7UML1-F1
#
_cell.length_a   1.000
_cell.length_b   1.000
_cell.length_c   1.000
_cell.angle_alpha   90.00
_cell.angle_beta   90.00
_cell.angle_gamma   90.00
#
_symmetry.space_group_name_H-M   'P 1'
#
loop_
_entity.id
_entity.type
_entity.pdbx_description
1 polymer ?
#
loop_
_entity_poly.entity_id
_entity_poly.type
_entity_poly.pdbx_seq_one_letter_code
_entity_poly.pdbx_strand_id
1 'polypeptide(L)'
;MAGAILRTSGGRDCVQDAPGGSAVVVRNDWRAASAGVDRTRGVLGTERRIVKKRRRKRREVAVEASYVCDNCGEEIVIPVDRSAGESQEFIEDCPVCCHPQMIRVEVEEDGEARAWSEGEAN
;
A
#
# COMPACT_ATOMS: atom_id res chain seq x y z
N MET A 1 -22.28 -15.85 -49.61
CA MET A 1 -20.81 -15.79 -49.57
C MET A 1 -20.45 -14.68 -48.60
N ALA A 2 -20.47 -14.94 -47.30
CA ALA A 2 -19.28 -15.23 -46.45
C ALA A 2 -18.33 -14.00 -46.38
N GLY A 3 -18.41 -13.14 -45.35
CA GLY A 3 -17.64 -13.17 -44.09
C GLY A 3 -16.68 -11.96 -44.09
N ALA A 4 -16.30 -11.24 -43.03
CA ALA A 4 -16.36 -11.36 -41.56
C ALA A 4 -16.28 -9.92 -40.95
N ILE A 5 -16.96 -9.57 -39.85
CA ILE A 5 -16.60 -9.58 -38.40
C ILE A 5 -15.43 -8.65 -37.97
N LEU A 6 -15.69 -7.88 -36.90
CA LEU A 6 -14.99 -6.72 -36.30
C LEU A 6 -13.64 -6.95 -35.55
N ARG A 7 -12.93 -5.81 -35.32
CA ARG A 7 -11.90 -5.44 -34.30
C ARG A 7 -10.43 -5.83 -34.63
N THR A 8 -9.39 -5.04 -34.30
CA THR A 8 -9.14 -4.20 -33.11
C THR A 8 -8.47 -2.85 -33.40
N SER A 9 -8.85 -1.87 -32.58
CA SER A 9 -8.11 -0.68 -32.13
C SER A 9 -6.60 -0.68 -32.39
N GLY A 10 -6.19 -0.05 -33.50
CA GLY A 10 -4.84 0.45 -33.68
C GLY A 10 -4.64 1.66 -32.76
N GLY A 11 -3.75 1.50 -31.79
CA GLY A 11 -3.28 2.59 -30.95
C GLY A 11 -2.77 3.74 -31.82
N ARG A 12 -3.01 4.96 -31.39
CA ARG A 12 -2.34 6.12 -31.97
C ARG A 12 -0.94 6.15 -31.40
N ASP A 13 -0.03 5.58 -32.17
CA ASP A 13 1.42 5.70 -32.10
C ASP A 13 1.84 7.14 -31.86
N CYS A 14 2.56 7.37 -30.75
CA CYS A 14 3.44 8.51 -30.63
C CYS A 14 4.66 8.22 -31.52
N VAL A 15 4.72 8.85 -32.70
CA VAL A 15 5.97 8.97 -33.46
C VAL A 15 6.99 9.66 -32.54
N GLN A 16 8.01 8.92 -32.13
CA GLN A 16 9.23 9.47 -31.54
C GLN A 16 10.36 9.14 -32.50
N ASP A 17 10.73 10.15 -33.28
CA ASP A 17 11.93 10.14 -34.10
C ASP A 17 13.15 10.24 -33.16
N ALA A 18 13.96 9.19 -33.11
CA ALA A 18 15.22 9.19 -32.37
C ALA A 18 16.33 8.62 -33.26
N PRO A 19 17.23 9.46 -33.79
CA PRO A 19 18.39 8.98 -34.52
C PRO A 19 19.50 8.62 -33.52
N GLY A 20 19.93 7.36 -33.58
CA GLY A 20 21.24 6.95 -33.09
C GLY A 20 21.30 6.42 -31.65
N GLY A 21 21.84 5.21 -31.51
CA GLY A 21 22.61 4.83 -30.33
C GLY A 21 21.92 3.92 -29.32
N SER A 22 22.05 2.61 -29.55
CA SER A 22 21.97 1.52 -28.56
C SER A 22 20.68 1.37 -27.73
N ALA A 23 19.82 0.48 -28.20
CA ALA A 23 18.81 -0.16 -27.36
C ALA A 23 19.48 -0.86 -26.17
N VAL A 24 19.22 -0.40 -24.95
CA VAL A 24 19.56 -1.16 -23.74
C VAL A 24 18.43 -2.14 -23.48
N VAL A 25 18.66 -3.40 -23.86
CA VAL A 25 17.75 -4.51 -23.56
C VAL A 25 17.98 -4.90 -22.09
N VAL A 26 17.09 -4.51 -21.18
CA VAL A 26 17.13 -4.98 -19.79
C VAL A 26 16.55 -6.40 -19.76
N ARG A 27 17.44 -7.40 -19.87
CA ARG A 27 17.10 -8.81 -19.72
C ARG A 27 16.91 -9.11 -18.23
N ASN A 28 15.67 -9.37 -17.80
CA ASN A 28 15.43 -10.01 -16.49
C ASN A 28 15.79 -11.50 -16.61
N ASP A 29 17.04 -11.85 -16.30
CA ASP A 29 17.52 -13.23 -16.21
C ASP A 29 17.05 -13.89 -14.91
N TRP A 30 15.78 -14.30 -14.86
CA TRP A 30 15.20 -15.02 -13.72
C TRP A 30 15.35 -16.55 -13.81
N ARG A 31 16.27 -17.07 -14.64
CA ARG A 31 16.50 -18.52 -14.81
C ARG A 31 17.98 -18.87 -14.96
N ALA A 32 18.71 -18.93 -13.85
CA ALA A 32 19.84 -19.86 -13.71
C ALA A 32 20.31 -19.93 -12.24
N ALA A 33 19.80 -20.92 -11.49
CA ALA A 33 20.56 -21.52 -10.39
C ALA A 33 19.91 -22.86 -9.99
N SER A 34 20.02 -23.86 -10.87
CA SER A 34 19.85 -25.27 -10.51
C SER A 34 21.21 -25.93 -10.54
N ALA A 35 21.92 -25.87 -9.41
CA ALA A 35 23.02 -26.75 -9.03
C ALA A 35 23.12 -26.63 -7.49
N GLY A 36 22.78 -27.62 -6.67
CA GLY A 36 23.03 -29.04 -6.85
C GLY A 36 24.45 -29.39 -6.37
N VAL A 37 24.79 -29.05 -5.11
CA VAL A 37 25.93 -29.68 -4.42
C VAL A 37 25.60 -29.89 -2.94
N ASP A 38 25.25 -31.14 -2.63
CA ASP A 38 25.14 -31.66 -1.28
C ASP A 38 26.55 -32.06 -0.80
N ARG A 39 27.05 -31.37 0.23
CA ARG A 39 28.25 -31.76 0.99
C ARG A 39 28.05 -31.39 2.46
N THR A 40 27.19 -32.13 3.17
CA THR A 40 27.09 -32.00 4.63
C THR A 40 27.78 -33.17 5.32
N ARG A 41 29.02 -32.90 5.76
CA ARG A 41 29.66 -33.60 6.89
C ARG A 41 29.84 -32.55 8.00
N GLY A 42 29.15 -32.74 9.12
CA GLY A 42 29.09 -31.83 10.28
C GLY A 42 27.62 -31.57 10.65
N VAL A 43 26.93 -32.39 11.46
CA VAL A 43 27.07 -32.64 12.91
C VAL A 43 26.97 -31.34 13.73
N LEU A 44 25.77 -31.16 14.29
CA LEU A 44 25.36 -30.32 15.45
C LEU A 44 25.21 -28.81 15.24
N GLY A 45 23.98 -28.32 15.41
CA GLY A 45 23.68 -26.90 15.51
C GLY A 45 22.23 -26.57 15.15
N THR A 46 21.36 -26.62 16.14
CA THR A 46 20.00 -26.07 16.12
C THR A 46 19.98 -24.65 15.55
N GLU A 47 19.13 -24.35 14.56
CA GLU A 47 18.47 -23.03 14.37
C GLU A 47 17.57 -22.95 13.12
N ARG A 48 16.61 -23.87 13.02
CA ARG A 48 15.43 -23.69 12.15
C ARG A 48 14.44 -22.70 12.79
N ARG A 49 14.65 -21.38 12.82
CA ARG A 49 13.57 -20.47 13.31
C ARG A 49 13.63 -18.96 13.04
N ILE A 50 14.00 -18.46 11.86
CA ILE A 50 13.93 -16.99 11.60
C ILE A 50 12.89 -16.60 10.53
N VAL A 51 12.61 -17.44 9.53
CA VAL A 51 11.69 -17.08 8.43
C VAL A 51 10.21 -16.98 8.84
N LYS A 52 9.76 -17.73 9.86
CA LYS A 52 8.34 -17.74 10.29
C LYS A 52 7.89 -16.50 11.08
N LYS A 53 8.80 -15.76 11.72
CA LYS A 53 8.42 -14.56 12.51
C LYS A 53 8.00 -13.37 11.63
N ARG A 54 8.60 -13.22 10.44
CA ARG A 54 8.40 -12.04 9.58
C ARG A 54 7.00 -11.93 8.97
N ARG A 55 6.26 -13.04 8.84
CA ARG A 55 4.89 -13.07 8.28
C ARG A 55 3.77 -13.00 9.33
N ARG A 56 4.07 -13.29 10.61
CA ARG A 56 3.05 -13.35 11.70
C ARG A 56 2.84 -12.00 12.40
N LYS A 57 3.75 -11.04 12.20
CA LYS A 57 3.55 -9.59 12.39
C LYS A 57 2.63 -9.04 11.28
N ARG A 58 1.53 -9.73 11.05
CA ARG A 58 0.50 -9.43 10.07
C ARG A 58 -0.39 -8.42 10.78
N ARG A 59 -0.09 -7.14 10.58
CA ARG A 59 -1.04 -6.02 10.65
C ARG A 59 -1.93 -6.11 11.89
N GLU A 60 -1.40 -5.58 12.99
CA GLU A 60 -2.23 -5.13 14.12
C GLU A 60 -3.47 -4.44 13.52
N VAL A 61 -4.65 -4.91 13.92
CA VAL A 61 -5.89 -4.58 13.23
C VAL A 61 -6.17 -3.11 13.50
N ALA A 62 -5.94 -2.27 12.48
CA ALA A 62 -6.40 -0.90 12.51
C ALA A 62 -7.92 -0.91 12.69
N VAL A 63 -8.41 -0.09 13.61
CA VAL A 63 -9.84 0.09 13.81
C VAL A 63 -10.36 1.14 12.87
N GLU A 64 -11.65 1.11 12.59
CA GLU A 64 -12.29 2.10 11.75
C GLU A 64 -12.92 3.17 12.65
N ALA A 65 -12.70 4.43 12.31
CA ALA A 65 -13.37 5.58 12.89
C ALA A 65 -13.87 6.48 11.76
N SER A 66 -14.86 7.33 12.03
CA SER A 66 -15.33 8.34 11.07
C SER A 66 -15.30 9.74 11.69
N TYR A 67 -15.09 10.75 10.85
CA TYR A 67 -15.22 12.16 11.21
C TYR A 67 -15.93 12.94 10.09
N VAL A 68 -16.50 14.10 10.41
CA VAL A 68 -17.14 14.97 9.42
C VAL A 68 -16.17 16.11 9.09
N CYS A 69 -15.83 16.31 7.82
CA CYS A 69 -14.95 17.40 7.41
C CYS A 69 -15.62 18.76 7.63
N ASP A 70 -14.96 19.65 8.36
CA ASP A 70 -15.47 21.01 8.65
C ASP A 70 -15.60 21.91 7.42
N ASN A 71 -14.86 21.62 6.34
CA ASN A 71 -14.87 22.44 5.13
C ASN A 71 -15.95 22.01 4.12
N CYS A 72 -16.08 20.71 3.81
CA CYS A 72 -17.04 20.22 2.82
C CYS A 72 -18.24 19.46 3.40
N GLY A 73 -18.23 19.15 4.70
CA GLY A 73 -19.32 18.44 5.38
C GLY A 73 -19.41 16.94 5.08
N GLU A 74 -18.42 16.35 4.41
CA GLU A 74 -18.44 14.91 4.10
C GLU A 74 -18.05 14.07 5.33
N GLU A 75 -18.74 12.95 5.53
CA GLU A 75 -18.34 11.93 6.49
C GLU A 75 -17.22 11.04 5.91
N ILE A 76 -16.05 11.06 6.54
CA ILE A 76 -14.85 10.37 6.09
C ILE A 76 -14.53 9.26 7.07
N VAL A 77 -14.38 8.03 6.55
CA VAL A 77 -13.97 6.86 7.33
C VAL A 77 -12.45 6.67 7.21
N ILE A 78 -11.77 6.56 8.34
CA ILE A 78 -10.31 6.40 8.44
C ILE A 78 -9.92 5.15 9.23
N PRO A 79 -8.84 4.46 8.82
CA PRO A 79 -8.23 3.43 9.64
C PRO A 79 -7.33 4.08 10.73
N VAL A 80 -7.56 3.71 11.99
CA VAL A 80 -6.81 4.16 13.16
C VAL A 80 -5.90 3.03 13.65
N ASP A 81 -4.62 3.31 13.79
CA ASP A 81 -3.67 2.38 14.39
C ASP A 81 -3.64 2.54 15.91
N ARG A 82 -4.11 1.52 16.66
CA ARG A 82 -4.10 1.56 18.13
C ARG A 82 -2.69 1.51 18.73
N SER A 83 -1.68 1.13 17.96
CA SER A 83 -0.30 1.03 18.45
C SER A 83 0.31 2.40 18.81
N ALA A 84 -0.27 3.49 18.29
CA ALA A 84 0.15 4.86 18.54
C ALA A 84 -0.37 5.47 19.86
N GLY A 85 -1.16 4.74 20.64
CA GLY A 85 -1.70 5.17 21.94
C GLY A 85 -3.20 5.43 21.92
N GLU A 86 -3.74 5.73 23.10
CA GLU A 86 -5.18 5.93 23.34
C GLU A 86 -5.67 7.29 22.80
N SER A 87 -4.85 8.33 22.90
CA SER A 87 -5.13 9.67 22.35
C SER A 87 -4.14 9.98 21.23
N GLN A 88 -4.65 10.29 20.04
CA GLN A 88 -3.84 10.60 18.86
C GLN A 88 -4.32 11.89 18.22
N GLU A 89 -3.38 12.69 17.70
CA GLU A 89 -3.68 13.90 16.94
C GLU A 89 -2.76 13.93 15.71
N PHE A 90 -3.33 14.10 14.53
CA PHE A 90 -2.58 14.17 13.28
C PHE A 90 -3.33 15.02 12.24
N ILE A 91 -2.59 15.53 11.26
CA ILE A 91 -3.16 16.30 10.15
C ILE A 91 -3.22 15.42 8.92
N GLU A 92 -4.41 15.28 8.33
CA GLU A 92 -4.63 14.61 7.05
C GLU A 92 -5.50 15.48 6.14
N ASP A 93 -5.27 15.41 4.83
CA ASP A 93 -6.07 16.15 3.86
C ASP A 93 -7.40 15.44 3.60
N CYS A 94 -8.49 16.20 3.55
CA CYS A 94 -9.80 15.68 3.18
C CYS A 94 -9.78 15.11 1.73
N PRO A 95 -10.14 13.84 1.49
CA PRO A 95 -10.09 13.23 0.16
C PRO A 95 -11.13 13.82 -0.82
N VAL A 96 -12.08 14.60 -0.32
CA VAL A 96 -13.12 15.27 -1.12
C VAL A 96 -12.73 16.69 -1.51
N CYS A 97 -12.20 17.50 -0.58
CA CYS A 97 -11.94 18.92 -0.79
C CYS A 97 -10.49 19.37 -0.59
N CYS A 98 -9.57 18.44 -0.32
CA CYS A 98 -8.14 18.67 -0.14
C CYS A 98 -7.78 19.75 0.90
N HIS A 99 -8.68 20.05 1.85
CA HIS A 99 -8.35 20.90 2.98
C HIS A 99 -7.71 20.07 4.10
N PRO A 100 -6.65 20.59 4.73
CA PRO A 100 -6.02 19.94 5.85
C PRO A 100 -6.97 19.92 7.05
N GLN A 101 -7.17 18.75 7.65
CA GLN A 101 -7.98 18.56 8.85
C GLN A 101 -7.06 18.12 9.99
N MET A 102 -7.12 18.81 11.13
CA MET A 102 -6.56 18.27 12.37
C MET A 102 -7.55 17.24 12.90
N ILE A 103 -7.17 15.97 12.87
CA ILE A 103 -7.99 14.85 13.31
C ILE A 103 -7.52 14.46 14.71
N ARG A 104 -8.44 14.50 15.66
CA ARG A 104 -8.26 13.92 16.99
C ARG A 104 -8.95 12.57 17.06
N VAL A 105 -8.25 11.61 17.64
CA VAL A 105 -8.75 10.24 17.81
C VAL A 105 -8.57 9.81 19.25
N GLU A 106 -9.64 9.27 19.82
CA GLU A 106 -9.64 8.58 21.11
C GLU A 106 -10.00 7.11 20.89
N VAL A 107 -9.17 6.22 21.43
CA VAL A 107 -9.38 4.77 21.43
C VAL A 107 -9.79 4.37 22.83
N GLU A 108 -10.99 3.78 22.97
CA GLU A 108 -11.50 3.29 24.25
C GLU A 108 -10.97 1.88 24.58
N GLU A 109 -11.13 1.45 25.83
CA GLU A 109 -10.64 0.15 26.34
C GLU A 109 -11.32 -1.05 25.64
N ASP A 110 -12.58 -0.91 25.22
CA ASP A 110 -13.30 -1.91 24.41
C ASP A 110 -12.75 -1.99 22.97
N GLY A 111 -11.99 -0.97 22.57
CA GLY A 111 -11.31 -0.87 21.30
C GLY A 111 -12.07 -0.10 20.22
N GLU A 112 -13.24 0.46 20.50
CA GLU A 112 -13.85 1.44 19.62
C GLU A 112 -12.98 2.69 19.52
N ALA A 113 -12.96 3.30 18.34
CA ALA A 113 -12.26 4.56 18.11
C ALA A 113 -13.26 5.63 17.73
N ARG A 114 -13.13 6.79 18.37
CA ARG A 114 -13.89 8.00 18.07
C ARG A 114 -12.95 9.00 17.44
N ALA A 115 -13.35 9.56 16.30
CA ALA A 115 -12.59 10.59 15.62
C ALA A 115 -13.46 11.83 15.44
N TRP A 116 -12.84 13.00 15.52
CA TRP A 116 -13.45 14.26 15.12
C TRP A 116 -12.40 15.14 14.48
N SER A 117 -12.80 15.99 13.54
CA SER A 117 -11.91 17.02 13.05
C SER A 117 -12.11 18.32 13.79
N GLU A 118 -10.99 19.02 13.98
CA GLU A 118 -10.95 20.44 14.21
C GLU A 118 -10.35 21.04 12.94
N GLY A 119 -11.20 21.58 12.07
CA GLY A 119 -10.72 22.48 11.05
C GLY A 119 -10.01 23.65 11.74
N GLU A 120 -8.93 24.15 11.14
CA GLU A 120 -8.60 25.56 11.36
C GLU A 120 -9.74 26.37 10.75
N ALA A 121 -10.80 26.58 11.54
CA ALA A 121 -11.93 27.39 11.15
C ALA A 121 -11.39 28.80 10.85
N ASN A 122 -11.24 29.11 9.57
CA ASN A 122 -10.79 30.40 9.08
C ASN A 122 -11.86 31.01 8.17
#